data_AF-A0A973A0L4-F1
#
_entry.id   AF-A0A973A0L4-F1
#
_cell.length_a   1.000
_cell.length_b   1.000
_cell.length_c   1.000
_cell.angle_alpha   90.00
_cell.angle_beta   90.00
_cell.angle_gamma   90.00
#
_symmetry.space_group_name_H-M   'P 1'
#
loop_
_entity.id
_entity.type
_entity.pdbx_description
1 polymer ?
#
loop_
_entity_poly.entity_id
_entity_poly.type
_entity_poly.pdbx_seq_one_letter_code
_entity_poly.pdbx_strand_id
1 'polypeptide(L)'
;YCTITDNVSLGSGAGISGEYSTPTIRFCVISNNHADMGGTAISVSGRSSSDPNGPVISFCQIQGNTSITGASALYMSGCSPKIDHCLITDNSTEYEGPALQFKLCDNALLTHCTIANNIQAGSRGWLYVTCSKVSIENCIAYNNSLADVPEIGLGGYDCFHRPTLEPEDIDEIKTVLNVQYSDIQGGIDAVSMQGDPNLIEYYWGEGNIDSDPLFAESDNGDYHLKSQAGRWDANGVTWIQDDVTSPCIDTGDSNSPIMHEVFPNGGVVNMGAYGGTAEASKSYFGEPVCETIVAGDINGDCRVDSKDLAILTSHWLEGSL
;
A
#
# COMPACT_ATOMS: atom_id res chain seq x y z
N TYR A 1 4.38 -20.11 0.21
CA TYR A 1 5.71 -19.47 0.23
C TYR A 1 6.43 -19.83 -1.04
N CYS A 2 6.62 -18.85 -1.94
CA CYS A 2 7.33 -19.01 -3.21
C CYS A 2 8.30 -17.85 -3.38
N THR A 3 9.46 -18.10 -3.98
CA THR A 3 10.43 -17.07 -4.38
C THR A 3 10.57 -17.11 -5.89
N ILE A 4 10.30 -15.98 -6.54
CA ILE A 4 10.34 -15.82 -7.99
C ILE A 4 11.33 -14.69 -8.28
N THR A 5 12.52 -15.05 -8.72
CA THR A 5 13.60 -14.09 -8.87
C THR A 5 14.45 -14.31 -10.11
N ASP A 6 15.09 -13.22 -10.57
CA ASP A 6 16.03 -13.20 -11.68
C ASP A 6 15.45 -13.70 -13.02
N ASN A 7 14.15 -13.56 -13.22
CA ASN A 7 13.51 -13.90 -14.49
C ASN A 7 13.56 -12.73 -15.46
N VAL A 8 13.71 -13.03 -16.75
CA VAL A 8 13.76 -12.04 -17.83
C VAL A 8 12.70 -12.35 -18.88
N SER A 9 11.92 -11.35 -19.27
CA SER A 9 10.92 -11.44 -20.33
C SER A 9 11.08 -10.31 -21.33
N LEU A 10 11.01 -10.61 -22.63
CA LEU A 10 10.90 -9.59 -23.68
C LEU A 10 9.48 -8.98 -23.75
N GLY A 11 8.52 -9.54 -23.01
CA GLY A 11 7.12 -9.09 -22.94
C GLY A 11 6.77 -8.56 -21.55
N SER A 12 5.65 -9.00 -21.01
CA SER A 12 5.17 -8.67 -19.66
C SER A 12 5.27 -9.86 -18.71
N GLY A 13 5.17 -9.60 -17.39
CA GLY A 13 4.99 -10.65 -16.39
C GLY A 13 6.17 -11.59 -16.22
N ALA A 14 7.39 -11.05 -16.16
CA ALA A 14 8.61 -11.84 -15.96
C ALA A 14 8.56 -12.67 -14.67
N GLY A 15 7.95 -12.15 -13.59
CA GLY A 15 7.66 -12.90 -12.37
C GLY A 15 6.42 -13.79 -12.52
N ILE A 16 5.24 -13.16 -12.52
CA ILE A 16 3.95 -13.83 -12.65
C ILE A 16 3.14 -13.15 -13.74
N SER A 17 2.63 -13.95 -14.69
CA SER A 17 1.70 -13.51 -15.72
C SER A 17 0.41 -14.31 -15.65
N GLY A 18 -0.73 -13.63 -15.63
CA GLY A 18 -2.05 -14.24 -15.62
C GLY A 18 -2.96 -13.61 -16.66
N GLU A 19 -3.44 -14.40 -17.62
CA GLU A 19 -4.38 -13.93 -18.65
C GLU A 19 -5.77 -14.52 -18.40
N TYR A 20 -6.80 -13.66 -18.39
CA TYR A 20 -8.18 -14.02 -18.09
C TYR A 20 -8.33 -14.82 -16.78
N SER A 21 -7.59 -14.40 -15.74
CA SER A 21 -7.39 -15.15 -14.51
C SER A 21 -7.58 -14.31 -13.24
N THR A 22 -7.75 -15.00 -12.10
CA THR A 22 -7.95 -14.40 -10.78
C THR A 22 -7.07 -15.09 -9.72
N PRO A 23 -5.73 -14.98 -9.85
CA PRO A 23 -4.82 -15.71 -8.99
C PRO A 23 -4.87 -15.22 -7.54
N THR A 24 -4.61 -16.15 -6.62
CA THR A 24 -4.32 -15.84 -5.22
C THR A 24 -2.82 -16.03 -4.97
N ILE A 25 -2.12 -14.96 -4.65
CA ILE A 25 -0.67 -14.91 -4.44
C ILE A 25 -0.45 -14.46 -3.00
N ARG A 26 0.12 -15.33 -2.16
CA ARG A 26 0.33 -15.01 -0.74
C ARG A 26 1.67 -15.49 -0.22
N PHE A 27 2.28 -14.68 0.65
CA PHE A 27 3.55 -15.02 1.30
C PHE A 27 4.63 -15.33 0.26
N CYS A 28 4.72 -14.51 -0.79
CA CYS A 28 5.68 -14.70 -1.88
C CYS A 28 6.71 -13.57 -1.90
N VAL A 29 7.92 -13.90 -2.32
CA VAL A 29 8.95 -12.93 -2.67
C VAL A 29 9.08 -12.92 -4.19
N ILE A 30 8.82 -11.77 -4.81
CA ILE A 30 8.96 -11.55 -6.25
C ILE A 30 10.00 -10.45 -6.44
N SER A 31 11.22 -10.82 -6.82
CA SER A 31 12.33 -9.87 -6.80
C SER A 31 13.28 -9.95 -7.98
N ASN A 32 13.90 -8.84 -8.35
CA ASN A 32 14.94 -8.80 -9.40
C ASN A 32 14.50 -9.38 -10.75
N ASN A 33 13.20 -9.38 -11.04
CA ASN A 33 12.72 -9.76 -12.37
C ASN A 33 12.86 -8.56 -13.32
N HIS A 34 13.01 -8.82 -14.62
CA HIS A 34 13.16 -7.81 -15.66
C HIS A 34 12.19 -8.06 -16.82
N ALA A 35 11.48 -7.03 -17.27
CA ALA A 35 10.59 -7.12 -18.43
C ALA A 35 10.65 -5.90 -19.36
N ASP A 36 10.66 -6.10 -20.67
CA ASP A 36 10.75 -4.98 -21.62
C ASP A 36 9.44 -4.15 -21.69
N MET A 37 8.26 -4.80 -21.58
CA MET A 37 6.96 -4.19 -21.94
C MET A 37 5.97 -4.02 -20.76
N GLY A 38 6.40 -4.22 -19.51
CA GLY A 38 5.67 -3.82 -18.30
C GLY A 38 4.98 -4.96 -17.53
N GLY A 39 4.53 -4.68 -16.31
CA GLY A 39 4.00 -5.67 -15.37
C GLY A 39 5.05 -6.67 -14.93
N THR A 40 6.28 -6.22 -14.64
CA THR A 40 7.44 -7.10 -14.49
C THR A 40 7.26 -8.13 -13.38
N ALA A 41 6.95 -7.70 -12.16
CA ALA A 41 6.74 -8.65 -11.06
C ALA A 41 5.44 -9.43 -11.21
N ILE A 42 4.32 -8.72 -11.33
CA ILE A 42 3.00 -9.36 -11.50
C ILE A 42 2.20 -8.59 -12.55
N SER A 43 1.81 -9.30 -13.61
CA SER A 43 0.92 -8.81 -14.66
C SER A 43 -0.32 -9.69 -14.71
N VAL A 44 -1.49 -9.10 -14.44
CA VAL A 44 -2.77 -9.82 -14.56
C VAL A 44 -3.74 -9.07 -15.45
N SER A 45 -4.25 -9.75 -16.48
CA SER A 45 -5.44 -9.35 -17.20
C SER A 45 -6.63 -10.20 -16.77
N GLY A 46 -7.72 -9.56 -16.36
CA GLY A 46 -8.94 -10.22 -15.94
C GLY A 46 -9.95 -10.41 -17.07
N ARG A 47 -11.02 -11.16 -16.76
CA ARG A 47 -12.17 -11.35 -17.66
C ARG A 47 -13.20 -10.23 -17.58
N SER A 48 -13.31 -9.59 -16.42
CA SER A 48 -14.27 -8.53 -16.18
C SER A 48 -13.73 -7.57 -15.13
N SER A 49 -13.84 -6.27 -15.44
CA SER A 49 -13.48 -5.17 -14.54
C SER A 49 -14.28 -5.20 -13.24
N SER A 50 -15.51 -5.74 -13.27
CA SER A 50 -16.45 -5.79 -12.15
C SER A 50 -16.51 -7.13 -11.42
N ASP A 51 -15.65 -8.10 -11.75
CA ASP A 51 -15.64 -9.40 -11.06
C ASP A 51 -15.19 -9.23 -9.60
N PRO A 52 -16.05 -9.51 -8.60
CA PRO A 52 -15.69 -9.38 -7.19
C PRO A 52 -14.62 -10.40 -6.74
N ASN A 53 -14.39 -11.45 -7.54
CA ASN A 53 -13.38 -12.48 -7.29
C ASN A 53 -12.07 -12.20 -8.02
N GLY A 54 -11.69 -10.92 -8.18
CA GLY A 54 -10.43 -10.53 -8.80
C GLY A 54 -9.18 -11.07 -8.07
N PRO A 55 -7.98 -10.81 -8.62
CA PRO A 55 -6.72 -11.29 -8.06
C PRO A 55 -6.56 -10.87 -6.59
N VAL A 56 -6.04 -11.76 -5.75
CA VAL A 56 -5.71 -11.46 -4.35
C VAL A 56 -4.22 -11.58 -4.15
N ILE A 57 -3.57 -10.50 -3.75
CA ILE A 57 -2.14 -10.44 -3.47
C ILE A 57 -1.99 -10.02 -2.02
N SER A 58 -1.44 -10.88 -1.17
CA SER A 58 -1.24 -10.48 0.23
C SER A 58 0.02 -11.01 0.89
N PHE A 59 0.56 -10.25 1.85
CA PHE A 59 1.80 -10.62 2.56
C PHE A 59 2.97 -10.91 1.61
N CYS A 60 3.07 -10.16 0.51
CA CYS A 60 4.09 -10.37 -0.50
C CYS A 60 5.16 -9.27 -0.46
N GLN A 61 6.40 -9.65 -0.75
CA GLN A 61 7.51 -8.73 -0.97
C GLN A 61 7.77 -8.65 -2.48
N ILE A 62 7.52 -7.48 -3.07
CA ILE A 62 7.67 -7.22 -4.50
C ILE A 62 8.76 -6.17 -4.65
N GLN A 63 10.00 -6.61 -4.89
CA GLN A 63 11.17 -5.73 -4.73
C GLN A 63 12.22 -5.79 -5.84
N GLY A 64 12.82 -4.66 -6.18
CA GLY A 64 13.96 -4.65 -7.12
C GLY A 64 13.61 -5.09 -8.55
N ASN A 65 12.32 -5.11 -8.93
CA ASN A 65 11.91 -5.51 -10.27
C ASN A 65 12.06 -4.32 -11.23
N THR A 66 12.46 -4.61 -12.46
CA THR A 66 12.77 -3.57 -13.45
C THR A 66 11.96 -3.73 -14.72
N SER A 67 11.45 -2.63 -15.27
CA SER A 67 10.85 -2.61 -16.60
C SER A 67 11.55 -1.62 -17.51
N ILE A 68 11.61 -1.89 -18.81
CA ILE A 68 12.02 -0.87 -19.78
C ILE A 68 10.88 0.14 -19.96
N THR A 69 9.65 -0.35 -20.18
CA THR A 69 8.42 0.45 -20.26
C THR A 69 7.28 -0.22 -19.49
N GLY A 70 6.27 0.55 -19.10
CA GLY A 70 5.12 0.05 -18.34
C GLY A 70 5.43 -0.23 -16.86
N ALA A 71 4.50 -0.85 -16.14
CA ALA A 71 4.59 -0.96 -14.68
C ALA A 71 5.75 -1.86 -14.22
N SER A 72 6.61 -1.39 -13.32
CA SER A 72 7.74 -2.19 -12.83
C SER A 72 7.33 -3.23 -11.78
N ALA A 73 6.32 -2.95 -10.95
CA ALA A 73 5.85 -3.87 -9.92
C ALA A 73 4.55 -4.59 -10.35
N LEU A 74 3.46 -3.84 -10.49
CA LEU A 74 2.12 -4.40 -10.69
C LEU A 74 1.45 -3.81 -11.91
N TYR A 75 1.02 -4.66 -12.82
CA TYR A 75 0.11 -4.30 -13.91
C TYR A 75 -1.20 -5.07 -13.77
N MET A 76 -2.29 -4.35 -13.53
CA MET A 76 -3.62 -4.91 -13.34
C MET A 76 -4.54 -4.33 -14.41
N SER A 77 -5.12 -5.19 -15.24
CA SER A 77 -6.00 -4.77 -16.32
C SER A 77 -7.30 -5.59 -16.37
N GLY A 78 -8.46 -4.94 -16.40
CA GLY A 78 -9.73 -5.67 -16.61
C GLY A 78 -10.11 -6.61 -15.46
N CYS A 79 -9.68 -6.29 -14.23
CA CYS A 79 -9.92 -7.07 -13.01
C CYS A 79 -10.13 -6.15 -11.79
N SER A 80 -10.66 -6.66 -10.68
CA SER A 80 -10.76 -5.93 -9.41
C SER A 80 -9.86 -6.54 -8.33
N PRO A 81 -8.56 -6.21 -8.31
CA PRO A 81 -7.59 -6.83 -7.41
C PRO A 81 -7.71 -6.33 -5.97
N LYS A 82 -7.41 -7.20 -5.01
CA LYS A 82 -7.21 -6.85 -3.59
C LYS A 82 -5.75 -7.09 -3.22
N ILE A 83 -5.06 -6.02 -2.83
CA ILE A 83 -3.65 -6.01 -2.49
C ILE A 83 -3.53 -5.60 -1.03
N ASP A 84 -3.03 -6.50 -0.18
CA ASP A 84 -3.10 -6.33 1.27
C ASP A 84 -1.79 -6.74 1.97
N HIS A 85 -1.29 -5.98 2.94
CA HIS A 85 -0.06 -6.32 3.67
C HIS A 85 1.14 -6.58 2.75
N CYS A 86 1.28 -5.81 1.67
CA CYS A 86 2.38 -5.99 0.71
C CYS A 86 3.46 -4.92 0.87
N LEU A 87 4.71 -5.36 0.76
CA LEU A 87 5.87 -4.49 0.63
C LEU A 87 6.23 -4.40 -0.86
N ILE A 88 6.06 -3.22 -1.46
CA ILE A 88 6.33 -2.97 -2.88
C ILE A 88 7.43 -1.93 -2.97
N THR A 89 8.68 -2.36 -3.08
CA THR A 89 9.83 -1.45 -2.90
C THR A 89 10.91 -1.57 -3.96
N ASP A 90 11.66 -0.50 -4.18
CA ASP A 90 12.86 -0.54 -5.02
C ASP A 90 12.61 -1.01 -6.47
N ASN A 91 11.37 -0.97 -6.95
CA ASN A 91 11.05 -1.34 -8.33
C ASN A 91 11.26 -0.13 -9.22
N SER A 92 11.81 -0.33 -10.42
CA SER A 92 12.16 0.79 -11.30
C SER A 92 11.77 0.60 -12.76
N THR A 93 11.49 1.73 -13.42
CA THR A 93 11.19 1.77 -14.86
C THR A 93 12.23 2.63 -15.57
N GLU A 94 12.82 2.14 -16.66
CA GLU A 94 13.91 2.83 -17.37
C GLU A 94 13.43 4.06 -18.18
N TYR A 95 12.34 3.94 -18.95
CA TYR A 95 11.89 5.00 -19.86
C TYR A 95 10.57 5.66 -19.46
N GLU A 96 9.47 4.90 -19.46
CA GLU A 96 8.14 5.43 -19.10
C GLU A 96 7.30 4.33 -18.47
N GLY A 97 6.87 4.55 -17.23
CA GLY A 97 5.90 3.68 -16.59
C GLY A 97 5.89 3.80 -15.07
N PRO A 98 4.73 3.58 -14.43
CA PRO A 98 4.59 3.66 -12.99
C PRO A 98 5.24 2.46 -12.29
N ALA A 99 5.22 2.43 -10.96
CA ALA A 99 5.44 1.18 -10.23
C ALA A 99 4.19 0.29 -10.32
N LEU A 100 3.02 0.90 -10.12
CA LEU A 100 1.72 0.25 -10.12
C LEU A 100 0.82 0.87 -11.20
N GLN A 101 0.18 0.03 -12.00
CA GLN A 101 -0.79 0.47 -13.01
C GLN A 101 -2.10 -0.29 -12.89
N PHE A 102 -3.20 0.47 -12.81
CA PHE A 102 -4.56 -0.04 -12.87
C PHE A 102 -5.27 0.48 -14.12
N LYS A 103 -5.81 -0.45 -14.89
CA LYS A 103 -6.53 -0.17 -16.13
C LYS A 103 -7.82 -0.97 -16.18
N LEU A 104 -8.98 -0.34 -16.40
CA LEU A 104 -10.26 -1.06 -16.47
C LEU A 104 -10.52 -1.92 -15.21
N CYS A 105 -10.27 -1.37 -14.02
CA CYS A 105 -10.49 -2.03 -12.73
C CYS A 105 -11.61 -1.32 -11.97
N ASP A 106 -12.78 -1.93 -11.75
CA ASP A 106 -13.92 -1.20 -11.17
C ASP A 106 -13.91 -1.16 -9.63
N ASN A 107 -13.05 -1.95 -8.98
CA ASN A 107 -12.96 -2.04 -7.53
C ASN A 107 -11.58 -2.57 -7.07
N ALA A 108 -10.51 -1.89 -7.47
CA ALA A 108 -9.16 -2.20 -6.97
C ALA A 108 -8.99 -1.65 -5.55
N LEU A 109 -8.42 -2.45 -4.65
CA LEU A 109 -8.22 -2.08 -3.25
C LEU A 109 -6.78 -2.35 -2.83
N LEU A 110 -6.12 -1.32 -2.30
CA LEU A 110 -4.83 -1.42 -1.62
C LEU A 110 -5.05 -1.12 -0.13
N THR A 111 -4.72 -2.09 0.73
CA THR A 111 -4.84 -1.98 2.19
C THR A 111 -3.53 -2.37 2.87
N HIS A 112 -3.12 -1.69 3.94
CA HIS A 112 -1.94 -2.08 4.71
C HIS A 112 -0.70 -2.30 3.83
N CYS A 113 -0.44 -1.45 2.82
CA CYS A 113 0.70 -1.64 1.93
C CYS A 113 1.75 -0.58 2.20
N THR A 114 3.02 -0.96 2.10
CA THR A 114 4.15 -0.01 2.06
C THR A 114 4.70 -0.02 0.64
N ILE A 115 4.55 1.11 -0.05
CA ILE A 115 5.07 1.38 -1.38
C ILE A 115 6.20 2.40 -1.21
N ALA A 116 7.45 1.99 -1.37
CA ALA A 116 8.56 2.90 -1.08
C ALA A 116 9.77 2.70 -1.97
N ASN A 117 10.53 3.76 -2.21
CA ASN A 117 11.77 3.72 -3.00
C ASN A 117 11.60 3.17 -4.42
N ASN A 118 10.39 3.14 -4.96
CA ASN A 118 10.20 2.77 -6.35
C ASN A 118 10.68 3.94 -7.22
N ILE A 119 11.42 3.71 -8.29
CA ILE A 119 11.97 4.79 -9.13
C ILE A 119 11.33 4.74 -10.51
N GLN A 120 10.48 5.71 -10.82
CA GLN A 120 9.83 5.75 -12.14
C GLN A 120 10.43 6.82 -13.03
N ALA A 121 10.52 6.49 -14.31
CA ALA A 121 10.77 7.44 -15.37
C ALA A 121 9.43 7.90 -15.98
N GLY A 122 9.37 9.18 -16.38
CA GLY A 122 8.21 9.80 -17.00
C GLY A 122 7.35 10.62 -16.04
N SER A 123 6.10 10.92 -16.45
CA SER A 123 5.21 11.88 -15.79
C SER A 123 4.00 11.25 -15.09
N ARG A 124 4.00 9.93 -14.88
CA ARG A 124 2.82 9.17 -14.43
C ARG A 124 2.82 8.81 -12.94
N GLY A 125 3.86 9.18 -12.21
CA GLY A 125 4.05 8.83 -10.80
C GLY A 125 4.23 7.34 -10.55
N TRP A 126 4.26 6.96 -9.28
CA TRP A 126 4.37 5.56 -8.86
C TRP A 126 3.08 4.80 -9.05
N LEU A 127 1.94 5.49 -8.99
CA LEU A 127 0.63 4.95 -9.29
C LEU A 127 0.05 5.62 -10.52
N TYR A 128 -0.31 4.82 -11.52
CA TYR A 128 -1.08 5.30 -12.66
C TYR A 128 -2.44 4.60 -12.76
N VAL A 129 -3.51 5.39 -12.70
CA VAL A 129 -4.89 4.89 -12.75
C VAL A 129 -5.57 5.39 -14.01
N THR A 130 -6.17 4.48 -14.78
CA THR A 130 -6.93 4.80 -15.98
C THR A 130 -8.19 3.95 -16.09
N CYS A 131 -9.34 4.57 -16.35
CA CYS A 131 -10.60 3.85 -16.53
C CYS A 131 -10.90 2.90 -15.36
N SER A 132 -10.55 3.29 -14.13
CA SER A 132 -10.54 2.39 -12.97
C SER A 132 -10.96 3.14 -11.71
N LYS A 133 -11.54 2.42 -10.76
CA LYS A 133 -11.81 2.86 -9.40
C LYS A 133 -10.82 2.17 -8.45
N VAL A 134 -9.96 2.95 -7.81
CA VAL A 134 -8.92 2.49 -6.89
C VAL A 134 -9.17 3.10 -5.52
N SER A 135 -9.21 2.28 -4.47
CA SER A 135 -9.19 2.73 -3.07
C SER A 135 -7.85 2.40 -2.42
N ILE A 136 -7.28 3.35 -1.71
CA ILE A 136 -6.04 3.24 -0.94
C ILE A 136 -6.37 3.53 0.52
N GLU A 137 -6.16 2.55 1.39
CA GLU A 137 -6.52 2.63 2.80
C GLU A 137 -5.39 2.09 3.68
N ASN A 138 -5.04 2.80 4.76
CA ASN A 138 -4.00 2.35 5.69
C ASN A 138 -2.65 2.02 5.03
N CYS A 139 -2.29 2.76 3.98
CA CYS A 139 -1.06 2.55 3.22
C CYS A 139 -0.01 3.63 3.49
N ILE A 140 1.25 3.31 3.21
CA ILE A 140 2.35 4.27 3.18
C ILE A 140 2.93 4.29 1.77
N ALA A 141 2.99 5.47 1.15
CA ALA A 141 3.64 5.71 -0.13
C ALA A 141 4.68 6.82 0.02
N TYR A 142 5.97 6.44 0.05
CA TYR A 142 7.04 7.39 0.36
C TYR A 142 8.30 7.17 -0.49
N ASN A 143 8.91 8.28 -0.93
CA ASN A 143 10.13 8.31 -1.74
C ASN A 143 10.01 7.48 -3.03
N ASN A 144 8.85 7.58 -3.70
CA ASN A 144 8.60 6.81 -4.92
C ASN A 144 8.81 7.60 -6.21
N SER A 145 9.18 8.88 -6.15
CA SER A 145 9.30 9.69 -7.38
C SER A 145 10.70 10.27 -7.52
N LEU A 146 11.15 10.40 -8.76
CA LEU A 146 12.23 11.34 -9.08
C LEU A 146 11.71 12.77 -8.88
N ALA A 147 12.59 13.71 -8.53
CA ALA A 147 12.23 15.11 -8.34
C ALA A 147 11.39 15.65 -9.53
N ASP A 148 10.36 16.45 -9.22
CA ASP A 148 9.44 17.07 -10.16
C ASP A 148 8.47 16.11 -10.91
N VAL A 149 8.34 14.85 -10.46
CA VAL A 149 7.30 13.92 -10.93
C VAL A 149 6.19 13.85 -9.87
N PRO A 150 4.90 13.90 -10.26
CA PRO A 150 3.79 13.69 -9.33
C PRO A 150 3.83 12.27 -8.76
N GLU A 151 3.40 12.06 -7.52
CA GLU A 151 3.32 10.72 -6.93
C GLU A 151 2.24 9.86 -7.60
N ILE A 152 1.09 10.46 -7.93
CA ILE A 152 -0.04 9.75 -8.52
C ILE A 152 -0.46 10.40 -9.82
N GLY A 153 -0.62 9.59 -10.87
CA GLY A 153 -1.17 10.00 -12.17
C GLY A 153 -2.56 9.42 -12.42
N LEU A 154 -3.53 10.28 -12.72
CA LEU A 154 -4.88 9.90 -13.11
C LEU A 154 -5.12 10.24 -14.59
N GLY A 155 -5.45 9.24 -15.40
CA GLY A 155 -5.75 9.43 -16.82
C GLY A 155 -7.25 9.42 -17.11
N GLY A 156 -7.76 10.55 -17.58
CA GLY A 156 -9.12 10.77 -18.09
C GLY A 156 -9.15 10.54 -19.59
N TYR A 157 -8.89 9.30 -19.99
CA TYR A 157 -8.95 8.92 -21.40
C TYR A 157 -10.22 8.17 -21.69
N ASP A 158 -10.70 8.34 -22.91
CA ASP A 158 -11.79 7.56 -23.44
C ASP A 158 -11.43 6.06 -23.46
N CYS A 159 -12.24 5.26 -22.78
CA CYS A 159 -12.06 3.83 -22.57
C CYS A 159 -12.78 2.96 -23.62
N PHE A 160 -13.29 3.52 -24.75
CA PHE A 160 -14.19 2.89 -25.74
C PHE A 160 -13.67 1.69 -26.57
N HIS A 161 -12.74 0.88 -26.06
CA HIS A 161 -12.42 -0.42 -26.67
C HIS A 161 -13.09 -1.61 -25.96
N ARG A 162 -14.28 -1.43 -25.35
CA ARG A 162 -15.13 -2.53 -24.88
C ARG A 162 -16.13 -2.89 -25.99
N PRO A 163 -15.92 -3.96 -26.78
CA PRO A 163 -16.82 -4.34 -27.88
C PRO A 163 -18.22 -4.79 -27.45
N THR A 164 -18.57 -4.64 -26.17
CA THR A 164 -19.82 -5.16 -25.55
C THR A 164 -20.61 -4.11 -24.78
N LEU A 165 -20.24 -2.82 -24.84
CA LEU A 165 -21.02 -1.75 -24.19
C LEU A 165 -21.92 -1.07 -25.21
N GLU A 166 -23.19 -0.89 -24.85
CA GLU A 166 -24.15 -0.15 -25.66
C GLU A 166 -23.87 1.36 -25.53
N PRO A 167 -24.22 2.19 -26.53
CA PRO A 167 -23.91 3.62 -26.54
C PRO A 167 -24.49 4.45 -25.40
N GLU A 168 -25.38 3.88 -24.59
CA GLU A 168 -26.01 4.49 -23.44
C GLU A 168 -25.25 4.26 -22.12
N ASP A 169 -24.27 3.36 -22.10
CA ASP A 169 -23.33 3.12 -20.97
C ASP A 169 -22.07 4.02 -21.06
N ILE A 170 -22.04 4.91 -22.07
CA ILE A 170 -20.89 5.75 -22.48
C ILE A 170 -20.49 6.80 -21.43
N ASP A 171 -21.41 7.16 -20.53
CA ASP A 171 -21.18 8.15 -19.46
C ASP A 171 -20.60 7.54 -18.15
N GLU A 172 -20.33 6.23 -18.08
CA GLU A 172 -20.15 5.53 -16.79
C GLU A 172 -18.72 5.06 -16.44
N ILE A 173 -17.75 5.07 -17.38
CA ILE A 173 -16.37 4.65 -17.08
C ILE A 173 -15.49 5.85 -16.77
N LYS A 174 -15.30 6.11 -15.48
CA LYS A 174 -14.42 7.15 -14.95
C LYS A 174 -13.16 6.55 -14.32
N THR A 175 -12.11 7.37 -14.25
CA THR A 175 -10.99 7.16 -13.34
C THR A 175 -11.38 7.74 -11.98
N VAL A 176 -11.46 6.89 -10.95
CA VAL A 176 -11.81 7.28 -9.58
C VAL A 176 -10.69 6.86 -8.63
N LEU A 177 -10.22 7.79 -7.81
CA LEU A 177 -9.26 7.51 -6.73
C LEU A 177 -9.90 7.87 -5.38
N ASN A 178 -9.89 6.94 -4.42
CA ASN A 178 -10.23 7.22 -3.03
C ASN A 178 -9.01 6.96 -2.16
N VAL A 179 -8.65 7.90 -1.30
CA VAL A 179 -7.54 7.75 -0.35
C VAL A 179 -8.02 8.11 1.04
N GLN A 180 -7.77 7.25 2.03
CA GLN A 180 -8.08 7.51 3.44
C GLN A 180 -7.07 6.83 4.36
N TYR A 181 -6.85 7.40 5.54
CA TYR A 181 -5.96 6.86 6.56
C TYR A 181 -4.60 6.44 6.00
N SER A 182 -4.02 7.18 5.07
CA SER A 182 -2.77 6.81 4.39
C SER A 182 -1.74 7.94 4.47
N ASP A 183 -0.47 7.57 4.56
CA ASP A 183 0.65 8.51 4.43
C ASP A 183 1.14 8.51 2.98
N ILE A 184 0.87 9.59 2.25
CA ILE A 184 1.28 9.72 0.84
C ILE A 184 2.09 10.99 0.71
N GLN A 185 3.35 10.83 0.28
CA GLN A 185 4.27 11.95 0.10
C GLN A 185 3.67 13.04 -0.81
N GLY A 186 3.79 14.30 -0.41
CA GLY A 186 3.19 15.45 -1.12
C GLY A 186 1.66 15.53 -1.06
N GLY A 187 1.00 14.58 -0.38
CA GLY A 187 -0.44 14.57 -0.14
C GLY A 187 -1.28 14.71 -1.41
N ILE A 188 -2.41 15.41 -1.30
CA ILE A 188 -3.33 15.65 -2.42
C ILE A 188 -2.68 16.47 -3.55
N ASP A 189 -1.71 17.32 -3.23
CA ASP A 189 -1.02 18.18 -4.19
C ASP A 189 -0.08 17.39 -5.12
N ALA A 190 0.28 16.15 -4.74
CA ALA A 190 1.07 15.23 -5.56
C ALA A 190 0.23 14.42 -6.57
N VAL A 191 -1.09 14.66 -6.65
CA VAL A 191 -1.97 14.05 -7.64
C VAL A 191 -1.97 14.87 -8.94
N SER A 192 -1.61 14.24 -10.04
CA SER A 192 -1.66 14.81 -11.37
C SER A 192 -2.77 14.20 -12.22
N MET A 193 -3.37 15.03 -13.08
CA MET A 193 -4.41 14.62 -14.01
C MET A 193 -3.94 14.79 -15.46
N GLN A 194 -4.23 13.81 -16.30
CA GLN A 194 -3.96 13.84 -17.74
C GLN A 194 -5.23 13.47 -18.51
N GLY A 195 -5.50 14.12 -19.64
CA GLY A 195 -6.71 13.86 -20.43
C GLY A 195 -7.90 14.74 -20.03
N ASP A 196 -9.12 14.25 -20.23
CA ASP A 196 -10.35 14.97 -19.93
C ASP A 196 -10.63 14.95 -18.41
N PRO A 197 -10.61 16.10 -17.72
CA PRO A 197 -10.90 16.17 -16.29
C PRO A 197 -12.33 15.74 -15.94
N ASN A 198 -13.30 15.75 -16.87
CA ASN A 198 -14.67 15.28 -16.61
C ASN A 198 -14.75 13.75 -16.45
N LEU A 199 -13.69 13.02 -16.86
CA LEU A 199 -13.57 11.58 -16.72
C LEU A 199 -12.76 11.18 -15.47
N ILE A 200 -12.36 12.14 -14.64
CA ILE A 200 -11.57 11.91 -13.43
C ILE A 200 -12.33 12.40 -12.20
N GLU A 201 -12.39 11.56 -11.18
CA GLU A 201 -12.84 11.89 -9.84
C GLU A 201 -11.77 11.45 -8.84
N TYR A 202 -11.49 12.25 -7.82
CA TYR A 202 -10.64 11.81 -6.72
C TYR A 202 -11.13 12.39 -5.40
N TYR A 203 -11.03 11.58 -4.35
CA TYR A 203 -11.51 11.86 -3.02
C TYR A 203 -10.38 11.64 -2.02
N TRP A 204 -9.95 12.74 -1.39
CA TRP A 204 -8.97 12.71 -0.32
C TRP A 204 -9.71 12.75 1.01
N GLY A 205 -9.96 11.56 1.56
CA GLY A 205 -10.71 11.35 2.79
C GLY A 205 -9.95 11.77 4.06
N GLU A 206 -10.49 11.33 5.19
CA GLU A 206 -9.94 11.61 6.52
C GLU A 206 -8.69 10.77 6.81
N GLY A 207 -7.94 11.18 7.84
CA GLY A 207 -6.79 10.43 8.36
C GLY A 207 -5.55 10.40 7.45
N ASN A 208 -5.59 11.04 6.29
CA ASN A 208 -4.42 11.10 5.41
C ASN A 208 -3.36 12.07 5.94
N ILE A 209 -2.10 11.65 5.88
CA ILE A 209 -0.94 12.46 6.26
C ILE A 209 0.07 12.52 5.10
N ASP A 210 1.01 13.44 5.22
CA ASP A 210 2.18 13.60 4.33
C ASP A 210 3.36 13.90 5.25
N SER A 211 4.00 12.86 5.75
CA SER A 211 5.12 12.99 6.68
C SER A 211 6.22 11.99 6.34
N ASP A 212 7.41 12.18 6.90
CA ASP A 212 8.43 11.14 6.84
C ASP A 212 7.95 9.95 7.69
N PRO A 213 7.77 8.74 7.12
CA PRO A 213 7.32 7.57 7.87
C PRO A 213 8.32 7.13 8.93
N LEU A 214 9.55 7.63 8.91
CA LEU A 214 10.63 7.25 9.82
C LEU A 214 10.84 5.73 9.82
N PHE A 215 11.06 5.16 8.63
CA PHE A 215 11.48 3.76 8.50
C PHE A 215 12.81 3.52 9.22
N ALA A 216 12.98 2.31 9.74
CA ALA A 216 14.15 1.86 10.45
C ALA A 216 15.44 2.03 9.63
N GLU A 217 15.54 1.28 8.54
CA GLU A 217 16.71 1.19 7.65
C GLU A 217 16.22 0.81 6.24
N SER A 218 15.44 1.70 5.60
CA SER A 218 14.82 1.43 4.29
C SER A 218 15.85 1.13 3.19
N ASP A 219 17.03 1.75 3.24
CA ASP A 219 18.16 1.47 2.33
C ASP A 219 18.67 0.02 2.40
N ASN A 220 18.34 -0.69 3.49
CA ASN A 220 18.69 -2.09 3.71
C ASN A 220 17.45 -3.01 3.82
N GLY A 221 16.29 -2.52 3.36
CA GLY A 221 15.05 -3.29 3.29
C GLY A 221 14.23 -3.38 4.59
N ASP A 222 14.62 -2.65 5.64
CA ASP A 222 13.86 -2.62 6.90
C ASP A 222 12.88 -1.43 6.92
N TYR A 223 11.65 -1.72 6.52
CA TYR A 223 10.54 -0.76 6.46
C TYR A 223 9.66 -0.79 7.72
N HIS A 224 10.11 -1.38 8.83
CA HIS A 224 9.42 -1.19 10.11
C HIS A 224 9.50 0.28 10.53
N LEU A 225 8.44 0.77 11.16
CA LEU A 225 8.36 2.13 11.66
C LEU A 225 9.24 2.28 12.91
N LYS A 226 10.03 3.34 13.00
CA LYS A 226 10.80 3.62 14.23
C LYS A 226 9.87 3.86 15.41
N SER A 227 10.22 3.32 16.58
CA SER A 227 9.46 3.52 17.80
C SER A 227 10.34 3.56 19.04
N GLN A 228 10.14 4.59 19.87
CA GLN A 228 10.75 4.67 21.19
C GLN A 228 10.22 3.58 22.16
N ALA A 229 9.06 2.99 21.87
CA ALA A 229 8.51 1.85 22.60
C ALA A 229 8.99 0.50 22.08
N GLY A 230 9.52 0.47 20.85
CA GLY A 230 10.12 -0.68 20.24
C GLY A 230 9.56 -0.97 18.85
N ARG A 231 10.43 -1.08 17.85
CA ARG A 231 10.09 -1.70 16.56
C ARG A 231 10.58 -3.15 16.52
N TRP A 232 9.97 -3.95 15.65
CA TRP A 232 10.43 -5.30 15.41
C TRP A 232 11.73 -5.30 14.59
N ASP A 233 12.69 -6.12 14.99
CA ASP A 233 13.86 -6.49 14.19
C ASP A 233 13.77 -7.97 13.85
N ALA A 234 13.51 -8.26 12.57
CA ALA A 234 13.39 -9.62 12.07
C ALA A 234 14.71 -10.41 12.14
N ASN A 235 15.87 -9.74 12.13
CA ASN A 235 17.17 -10.40 12.17
C ASN A 235 17.50 -10.92 13.58
N GLY A 236 17.32 -10.06 14.59
CA GLY A 236 17.50 -10.39 16.00
C GLY A 236 16.30 -11.11 16.62
N VAL A 237 15.15 -11.11 15.95
CA VAL A 237 13.85 -11.62 16.47
C VAL A 237 13.57 -10.95 17.82
N THR A 238 13.68 -9.64 17.85
CA THR A 238 13.63 -8.84 19.08
C THR A 238 13.03 -7.46 18.84
N TRP A 239 12.77 -6.74 19.94
CA TRP A 239 12.29 -5.36 19.90
C TRP A 239 13.46 -4.41 20.14
N ILE A 240 13.65 -3.46 19.22
CA ILE A 240 14.68 -2.41 19.31
C ILE A 240 13.98 -1.09 19.61
N GLN A 241 14.41 -0.39 20.65
CA GLN A 241 13.95 0.97 20.95
C GLN A 241 14.75 1.97 20.12
N ASP A 242 14.03 2.80 19.37
CA ASP A 242 14.59 3.91 18.61
C ASP A 242 14.59 5.20 19.45
N ASP A 243 15.21 6.26 18.93
CA ASP A 243 15.24 7.59 19.55
C ASP A 243 14.05 8.49 19.17
N VAL A 244 13.26 8.05 18.18
CA VAL A 244 12.09 8.75 17.64
C VAL A 244 10.96 7.77 17.36
N THR A 245 9.72 8.27 17.40
CA THR A 245 8.51 7.51 17.07
C THR A 245 7.94 8.02 15.75
N SER A 246 7.67 7.09 14.84
CA SER A 246 7.05 7.36 13.54
C SER A 246 5.69 8.05 13.69
N PRO A 247 5.37 9.03 12.81
CA PRO A 247 4.04 9.62 12.74
C PRO A 247 2.98 8.66 12.17
N CYS A 248 3.38 7.50 11.63
CA CYS A 248 2.48 6.48 11.07
C CYS A 248 2.01 5.43 12.09
N ILE A 249 2.45 5.55 13.35
CA ILE A 249 2.03 4.68 14.45
C ILE A 249 0.72 5.21 15.05
N ASP A 250 -0.26 4.34 15.26
CA ASP A 250 -1.59 4.64 15.79
C ASP A 250 -2.40 5.67 14.94
N THR A 251 -2.25 5.66 13.60
CA THR A 251 -2.88 6.66 12.71
C THR A 251 -3.86 6.10 11.68
N GLY A 252 -4.20 4.81 11.75
CA GLY A 252 -5.27 4.21 10.96
C GLY A 252 -6.67 4.67 11.40
N ASP A 253 -7.70 4.02 10.86
CA ASP A 253 -9.09 4.25 11.28
C ASP A 253 -9.33 3.77 12.71
N SER A 254 -9.75 4.67 13.59
CA SER A 254 -10.01 4.34 15.00
C SER A 254 -11.19 3.39 15.21
N ASN A 255 -12.05 3.20 14.20
CA ASN A 255 -13.15 2.23 14.25
C ASN A 255 -12.77 0.87 13.65
N SER A 256 -11.58 0.77 13.04
CA SER A 256 -11.08 -0.47 12.47
C SER A 256 -10.38 -1.31 13.54
N PRO A 257 -10.43 -2.65 13.46
CA PRO A 257 -9.78 -3.50 14.43
C PRO A 257 -8.26 -3.35 14.37
N ILE A 258 -7.60 -3.31 15.53
CA ILE A 258 -6.13 -3.32 15.65
C ILE A 258 -5.48 -4.64 15.21
N MET A 259 -6.28 -5.66 14.90
CA MET A 259 -5.82 -6.99 14.45
C MET A 259 -4.80 -7.64 15.42
N HIS A 260 -3.55 -7.84 15.00
CA HIS A 260 -2.54 -8.59 15.73
C HIS A 260 -1.42 -7.72 16.32
N GLU A 261 -1.60 -6.40 16.39
CA GLU A 261 -0.60 -5.51 16.98
C GLU A 261 -0.36 -5.79 18.47
N VAL A 262 0.91 -5.84 18.86
CA VAL A 262 1.31 -6.26 20.20
C VAL A 262 1.37 -5.09 21.18
N PHE A 263 1.22 -5.40 22.46
CA PHE A 263 1.31 -4.41 23.54
C PHE A 263 2.72 -3.79 23.68
N PRO A 264 2.83 -2.48 24.01
CA PRO A 264 1.73 -1.51 24.03
C PRO A 264 1.29 -1.14 22.61
N ASN A 265 -0.03 -1.09 22.40
CA ASN A 265 -0.69 -0.62 21.19
C ASN A 265 -1.70 0.47 21.59
N GLY A 266 -1.90 1.49 20.76
CA GLY A 266 -2.71 2.66 21.09
C GLY A 266 -4.20 2.50 20.85
N GLY A 267 -4.66 1.27 20.55
CA GLY A 267 -6.04 1.02 20.13
C GLY A 267 -6.32 1.40 18.67
N VAL A 268 -5.33 1.95 17.95
CA VAL A 268 -5.47 2.33 16.54
C VAL A 268 -4.43 1.56 15.74
N VAL A 269 -4.82 1.00 14.59
CA VAL A 269 -3.90 0.25 13.73
C VAL A 269 -2.83 1.20 13.15
N ASN A 270 -1.59 0.74 13.08
CA ASN A 270 -0.52 1.45 12.38
C ASN A 270 -0.77 1.44 10.86
N MET A 271 -0.24 2.43 10.14
CA MET A 271 -0.26 2.42 8.67
C MET A 271 0.84 1.49 8.10
N GLY A 272 0.61 1.00 6.88
CA GLY A 272 1.62 0.29 6.07
C GLY A 272 1.65 -1.23 6.24
N ALA A 273 2.65 -1.87 5.60
CA ALA A 273 2.78 -3.32 5.43
C ALA A 273 2.79 -4.15 6.73
N TYR A 274 3.24 -3.54 7.82
CA TYR A 274 3.35 -4.19 9.13
C TYR A 274 2.21 -3.82 10.08
N GLY A 275 1.42 -2.78 9.77
CA GLY A 275 0.26 -2.41 10.57
C GLY A 275 -0.73 -3.55 10.65
N GLY A 276 -1.29 -3.80 11.83
CA GLY A 276 -2.19 -4.93 12.05
C GLY A 276 -1.53 -6.29 12.23
N THR A 277 -0.20 -6.37 12.13
CA THR A 277 0.54 -7.64 12.27
C THR A 277 1.19 -7.77 13.64
N ALA A 278 1.69 -8.96 13.96
CA ALA A 278 2.48 -9.20 15.17
C ALA A 278 3.86 -8.51 15.15
N GLU A 279 4.27 -7.97 14.00
CA GLU A 279 5.53 -7.26 13.78
C GLU A 279 5.35 -5.73 13.75
N ALA A 280 4.11 -5.26 13.94
CA ALA A 280 3.79 -3.85 14.02
C ALA A 280 4.57 -3.17 15.16
N SER A 281 5.03 -1.94 14.92
CA SER A 281 5.82 -1.20 15.90
C SER A 281 4.95 -0.73 17.06
N LYS A 282 5.53 -0.70 18.26
CA LYS A 282 4.78 -0.44 19.50
C LYS A 282 4.48 1.04 19.67
N SER A 283 3.39 1.33 20.37
CA SER A 283 2.95 2.69 20.69
C SER A 283 3.78 3.27 21.83
N TYR A 284 4.23 4.52 21.67
CA TYR A 284 5.01 5.23 22.69
C TYR A 284 4.20 6.34 23.35
N PHE A 285 4.12 6.31 24.68
CA PHE A 285 3.29 7.25 25.47
C PHE A 285 4.10 8.26 26.28
N GLY A 286 5.33 8.55 25.83
CA GLY A 286 6.19 9.58 26.42
C GLY A 286 7.08 9.12 27.58
N GLU A 287 6.98 7.86 27.99
CA GLU A 287 7.77 7.24 29.04
C GLU A 287 8.26 5.84 28.62
N PRO A 288 9.35 5.30 29.21
CA PRO A 288 9.84 3.96 28.89
C PRO A 288 8.76 2.89 29.08
N VAL A 289 8.71 1.94 28.16
CA VAL A 289 7.74 0.82 28.22
C VAL A 289 8.01 -0.05 29.43
N CYS A 290 6.94 -0.45 30.11
CA CYS A 290 7.01 -1.28 31.29
C CYS A 290 7.58 -2.68 30.98
N GLU A 291 8.64 -3.07 31.68
CA GLU A 291 9.19 -4.43 31.60
C GLU A 291 8.27 -5.48 32.23
N THR A 292 7.34 -5.04 33.10
CA THR A 292 6.35 -5.90 33.77
C THR A 292 4.95 -5.51 33.31
N ILE A 293 4.20 -6.47 32.78
CA ILE A 293 2.79 -6.24 32.44
C ILE A 293 2.00 -6.01 33.73
N VAL A 294 1.49 -4.79 33.91
CA VAL A 294 0.58 -4.44 34.99
C VAL A 294 -0.84 -4.56 34.46
N ALA A 295 -1.71 -5.31 35.16
CA ALA A 295 -3.09 -5.45 34.73
C ALA A 295 -3.81 -4.09 34.75
N GLY A 296 -4.32 -3.67 33.59
CA GLY A 296 -5.01 -2.39 33.40
C GLY A 296 -4.12 -1.24 32.95
N ASP A 297 -2.81 -1.45 32.87
CA ASP A 297 -1.88 -0.55 32.19
C ASP A 297 -1.95 -0.89 30.69
N ILE A 298 -2.66 -0.08 29.92
CA ILE A 298 -2.95 -0.31 28.50
C ILE A 298 -1.93 0.45 27.64
N ASN A 299 -1.43 1.58 28.14
CA ASN A 299 -0.45 2.39 27.43
C ASN A 299 1.00 1.93 27.71
N GLY A 300 1.22 1.01 28.65
CA GLY A 300 2.53 0.46 28.98
C GLY A 300 3.45 1.43 29.71
N ASP A 301 2.96 2.48 30.36
CA ASP A 301 3.76 3.48 31.07
C ASP A 301 4.07 3.12 32.55
N CYS A 302 3.82 1.86 32.93
CA CYS A 302 3.92 1.32 34.29
C CYS A 302 2.94 1.93 35.31
N ARG A 303 1.91 2.64 34.86
CA ARG A 303 0.87 3.19 35.72
C ARG A 303 -0.49 2.72 35.21
N VAL A 304 -1.44 2.65 36.14
CA VAL A 304 -2.85 2.42 35.81
C VAL A 304 -3.57 3.70 36.19
N ASP A 305 -3.88 4.54 35.22
CA ASP A 305 -4.49 5.84 35.43
C ASP A 305 -5.57 6.19 34.39
N SER A 306 -5.96 7.47 34.33
CA SER A 306 -7.01 7.93 33.43
C SER A 306 -6.65 7.80 31.95
N LYS A 307 -5.36 7.71 31.59
CA LYS A 307 -4.90 7.53 30.20
C LYS A 307 -5.21 6.12 29.73
N ASP A 308 -4.99 5.11 30.56
CA ASP A 308 -5.37 3.73 30.25
C ASP A 308 -6.87 3.60 30.10
N LEU A 309 -7.62 4.23 31.01
CA LEU A 309 -9.07 4.26 30.92
C LEU A 309 -9.53 4.90 29.62
N ALA A 310 -8.85 5.94 29.12
CA ALA A 310 -9.20 6.58 27.85
C ALA A 310 -9.09 5.60 26.66
N ILE A 311 -7.96 4.87 26.56
CA ILE A 311 -7.76 3.85 25.51
C ILE A 311 -8.75 2.68 25.67
N LEU A 312 -9.02 2.26 26.91
CA LEU A 312 -10.06 1.25 27.15
C LEU A 312 -11.42 1.72 26.65
N THR A 313 -11.75 2.99 26.89
CA THR A 313 -13.05 3.55 26.55
C THR A 313 -13.23 3.87 25.07
N SER A 314 -12.15 4.07 24.31
CA SER A 314 -12.26 4.32 22.86
C SER A 314 -12.85 3.13 22.11
N HIS A 315 -12.66 1.91 22.62
CA HIS A 315 -13.20 0.67 22.03
C HIS A 315 -14.27 0.02 22.91
N TRP A 316 -14.86 0.76 23.85
CA TRP A 316 -15.80 0.19 24.80
C TRP A 316 -17.09 -0.28 24.12
N LEU A 317 -17.39 -1.56 24.25
CA LEU A 317 -18.52 -2.25 23.58
C LEU A 317 -18.36 -2.42 22.06
N GLU A 318 -17.17 -2.16 21.51
CA GLU A 318 -16.85 -2.58 20.15
C GLU A 318 -16.63 -4.10 20.16
N GLY A 319 -17.62 -4.84 19.66
CA GLY A 319 -17.55 -6.29 19.49
C GLY A 319 -17.34 -6.64 18.02
N SER A 320 -16.40 -7.54 17.73
CA SER A 320 -16.30 -8.17 16.42
C SER A 320 -17.45 -9.19 16.25
N LEU A 321 -18.33 -8.98 15.26
CA LEU A 321 -19.23 -10.01 14.75
C LEU A 321 -18.51 -10.89 13.72
#